data_AF-A0A0V9UDQ3-F1
#
_entry.id   AF-A0A0V9UDQ3-F1
#
_cell.length_a   1.000
_cell.length_b   1.000
_cell.length_c   1.000
_cell.angle_alpha   90.00
_cell.angle_beta   90.00
_cell.angle_gamma   90.00
#
_symmetry.space_group_name_H-M   'P 1'
#
loop_
_entity.id
_entity.type
_entity.pdbx_description
1 polymer ?
#
loop_
_entity_poly.entity_id
_entity_poly.type
_entity_poly.pdbx_seq_one_letter_code
_entity_poly.pdbx_strand_id
1 'polypeptide(L)' 'MPGSLTRNRVGHLVRRNDKHGYRTGQWAQIVMTVQSGNRDSWLVVYQDGETDVIPIDNHTDRYEFCSQPVDWRY' A
#
# COMPACT_ATOMS: atom_id res chain seq x y z
N MET A 1 -9.49 -16.06 -18.85
CA MET A 1 -8.78 -14.91 -18.26
C MET A 1 -8.50 -15.24 -16.81
N PRO A 2 -7.28 -15.64 -16.39
CA PRO A 2 -7.03 -15.85 -14.98
C PRO A 2 -6.86 -14.46 -14.35
N GLY A 3 -7.93 -13.93 -13.77
CA GLY A 3 -7.88 -12.78 -12.88
C GLY A 3 -6.97 -13.16 -11.72
N SER A 4 -5.73 -12.68 -11.76
CA SER A 4 -4.72 -13.00 -10.76
C SER A 4 -5.22 -12.52 -9.41
N LEU A 5 -5.29 -13.44 -8.46
CA LEU A 5 -5.56 -13.24 -7.04
C LEU A 5 -4.46 -12.37 -6.38
N THR A 6 -4.24 -11.14 -6.85
CA THR A 6 -3.54 -10.10 -6.08
C THR A 6 -4.50 -9.66 -4.97
N ARG A 7 -4.54 -10.54 -3.96
CA ARG A 7 -5.36 -10.64 -2.77
C ARG A 7 -5.85 -9.29 -2.26
N ASN A 8 -7.13 -9.23 -1.93
CA ASN A 8 -7.72 -8.23 -1.05
C ASN A 8 -6.80 -8.02 0.18
N ARG A 9 -6.04 -6.93 0.18
CA ARG A 9 -5.15 -6.49 1.28
C ARG A 9 -5.77 -5.34 2.06
N VAL A 10 -7.07 -5.11 1.90
CA VAL A 10 -7.78 -4.11 2.71
C VAL A 10 -7.63 -4.46 4.18
N GLY A 11 -7.24 -3.47 4.98
CA GLY A 11 -6.88 -3.62 6.39
C GLY A 11 -5.41 -3.94 6.65
N HIS A 12 -4.63 -4.37 5.65
CA HIS A 12 -3.20 -4.58 5.81
C HIS A 12 -2.44 -3.26 5.87
N LEU A 13 -1.26 -3.32 6.46
CA LEU A 13 -0.28 -2.25 6.46
C LEU A 13 0.67 -2.40 5.28
N VAL A 14 1.11 -1.28 4.73
CA VAL A 14 2.06 -1.17 3.65
C VAL A 14 3.06 -0.05 3.93
N ARG A 15 4.33 -0.26 3.61
CA ARG A 15 5.35 0.79 3.63
C ARG A 15 6.14 0.80 2.34
N ARG A 16 6.64 1.97 1.95
CA ARG A 16 7.55 2.16 0.81
C ARG A 16 8.99 1.89 1.21
N ASN A 17 9.68 1.08 0.42
CA ASN A 17 11.10 0.78 0.55
C ASN A 17 11.98 1.57 -0.42
N ASP A 18 11.38 2.21 -1.43
CA ASP A 18 12.13 3.00 -2.39
C ASP A 18 12.66 4.28 -1.74
N LYS A 19 13.93 4.63 -2.00
CA LYS A 19 14.59 5.82 -1.42
C LYS A 19 14.05 7.15 -1.97
N HIS A 20 12.91 7.14 -2.65
CA HIS A 20 12.40 8.28 -3.41
C HIS A 20 11.10 8.77 -2.77
N GLY A 21 11.17 9.92 -2.14
CA GLY A 21 10.02 10.58 -1.52
C GLY A 21 10.15 10.70 0.00
N TYR A 22 9.25 11.49 0.58
CA TYR A 22 9.26 11.80 2.01
C TYR A 22 8.55 10.75 2.87
N ARG A 23 7.80 9.83 2.25
CA ARG A 23 7.03 8.78 2.95
C ARG A 23 7.72 7.40 2.94
N THR A 24 8.97 7.33 2.51
CA THR A 24 9.79 6.11 2.59
C THR A 24 9.94 5.67 4.05
N GLY A 25 9.74 4.39 4.34
CA GLY A 25 9.87 3.81 5.68
C GLY A 25 8.64 3.98 6.59
N GLN A 26 7.68 4.83 6.24
CA GLN A 26 6.45 5.00 7.01
C GLN A 26 5.42 3.91 6.69
N TRP A 27 4.78 3.37 7.73
CA TRP A 27 3.65 2.45 7.59
C TRP A 27 2.34 3.22 7.33
N ALA A 28 1.60 2.76 6.32
CA ALA A 28 0.27 3.23 5.96
C ALA A 28 -0.72 2.05 5.94
N GLN A 29 -2.01 2.33 6.12
CA GLN A 29 -3.05 1.30 6.05
C GLN A 29 -3.75 1.32 4.69
N ILE A 30 -3.92 0.14 4.09
CA ILE A 30 -4.75 -0.03 2.89
C ILE A 30 -6.21 -0.02 3.31
N VAL A 31 -6.97 0.98 2.86
CA VAL A 31 -8.37 1.15 3.27
C VAL A 31 -9.36 0.60 2.24
N MET A 32 -9.02 0.66 0.96
CA MET A 32 -9.85 0.10 -0.12
C MET A 32 -9.06 -0.05 -1.42
N THR A 33 -9.65 -0.74 -2.38
CA THR A 33 -9.21 -0.73 -3.77
C THR A 33 -9.96 0.35 -4.54
N VAL A 34 -9.24 1.16 -5.32
CA VAL A 34 -9.75 2.22 -6.19
C VAL A 34 -9.24 2.02 -7.61
N GLN A 35 -10.00 2.49 -8.60
CA GLN A 35 -9.51 2.60 -9.96
C GLN A 35 -8.82 3.95 -10.16
N SER A 36 -7.56 3.91 -10.61
CA SER A 36 -6.77 5.08 -10.98
C SER A 36 -6.38 4.96 -12.45
N GLY A 37 -7.07 5.71 -13.30
CA GLY A 37 -6.94 5.57 -14.75
C GLY A 37 -7.33 4.17 -15.23
N ASN A 38 -6.41 3.48 -15.91
CA ASN A 38 -6.63 2.12 -16.44
C ASN A 38 -6.09 1.01 -15.52
N ARG A 39 -5.82 1.30 -14.24
CA ARG A 39 -5.22 0.33 -13.31
C ARG A 39 -5.94 0.31 -11.96
N ASP A 40 -6.06 -0.88 -11.39
CA ASP A 40 -6.50 -1.03 -10.01
C ASP A 40 -5.36 -0.63 -9.06
N SER A 41 -5.70 0.14 -8.04
CA SER A 41 -4.77 0.70 -7.07
C SER A 41 -5.33 0.55 -5.65
N TRP A 42 -4.45 0.50 -4.66
CA TRP A 42 -4.82 0.60 -3.26
C TRP A 42 -4.85 2.06 -2.83
N LEU A 43 -5.95 2.47 -2.20
CA LEU A 43 -5.98 3.70 -1.43
C LEU A 43 -5.34 3.41 -0.07
N VAL A 44 -4.32 4.18 0.27
CA VAL A 44 -3.60 4.05 1.54
C VAL A 44 -3.70 5.33 2.35
N VAL A 45 -3.78 5.18 3.67
CA VAL A 45 -3.88 6.28 4.63
C VAL A 45 -2.70 6.19 5.59
N TYR A 46 -1.95 7.29 5.70
CA TYR A 46 -0.82 7.44 6.62
C TYR A 46 -1.32 7.97 7.98
N GLN A 47 -0.45 7.92 9.00
CA GLN A 47 -0.81 8.33 10.37
C GLN A 47 -1.19 9.80 10.50
N ASP A 48 -0.61 10.65 9.68
CA ASP A 48 -0.89 12.09 9.62
C ASP A 48 -2.24 12.39 8.93
N GLY A 49 -2.96 11.35 8.49
CA GLY A 49 -4.21 11.45 7.75
C GLY A 49 -4.02 11.72 6.26
N GLU A 50 -2.76 11.85 5.80
CA GLU A 50 -2.49 12.01 4.39
C GLU A 50 -2.78 10.70 3.65
N THR A 51 -3.25 10.81 2.41
CA THR A 51 -3.59 9.64 1.60
C THR A 51 -2.64 9.51 0.41
N ASP A 52 -2.51 8.30 -0.13
CA ASP A 52 -1.78 8.02 -1.36
C ASP A 52 -2.48 6.88 -2.11
N VAL A 53 -2.15 6.74 -3.39
CA VAL A 53 -2.70 5.71 -4.26
C VAL A 53 -1.56 4.88 -4.83
N ILE A 54 -1.51 3.60 -4.47
CA ILE A 54 -0.44 2.68 -4.86
C ILE A 54 -0.98 1.68 -5.89
N PRO A 55 -0.42 1.62 -7.11
CA PRO A 55 -0.82 0.62 -8.09
C PRO A 55 -0.64 -0.81 -7.57
N ILE A 56 -1.60 -1.70 -7.83
CA ILE A 56 -1.57 -3.10 -7.37
C ILE A 56 -0.51 -3.92 -8.13
N ASP A 57 -0.11 -3.45 -9.32
CA ASP A 57 0.79 -4.14 -10.22
C ASP A 57 2.27 -4.13 -9.77
N ASN A 58 2.82 -5.35 -9.68
CA ASN A 58 4.24 -5.74 -9.77
C ASN A 58 5.30 -4.91 -9.02
N HIS A 59 5.16 -4.77 -7.69
CA HIS A 59 6.11 -4.01 -6.87
C HIS A 59 6.44 -4.65 -5.49
N THR A 60 6.54 -5.97 -5.39
CA THR A 60 6.97 -6.64 -4.14
C THR A 60 8.34 -6.17 -3.63
N ASP A 61 9.19 -5.62 -4.50
CA ASP A 61 10.50 -5.09 -4.09
C ASP A 61 10.46 -3.62 -3.63
N ARG A 62 9.39 -2.88 -3.96
CA ARG A 62 9.24 -1.45 -3.60
C ARG A 62 8.36 -1.23 -2.38
N TYR A 63 7.52 -2.21 -2.05
CA TYR A 63 6.59 -2.12 -0.95
C TYR A 63 6.70 -3.34 -0.05
N GLU A 64 6.78 -3.08 1.24
CA GLU A 64 6.60 -4.12 2.25
C GLU A 64 5.18 -4.10 2.76
N PHE A 65 4.65 -5.29 3.06
CA PHE A 65 3.29 -5.47 3.53
C PHE A 65 3.29 -6.24 4.84
N CYS A 66 2.48 -5.81 5.79
CA CYS A 66 2.24 -6.50 7.04
C CYS A 66 0.74 -6.69 7.26
N SER A 67 0.32 -7.92 7.59
CA SER A 67 -1.08 -8.23 7.92
C SER A 67 -1.40 -8.02 9.40
N GLN A 68 -0.39 -7.80 10.23
CA GLN A 68 -0.54 -7.54 11.66
C GLN A 68 -0.31 -6.06 11.95
N PRO A 69 -0.93 -5.50 13.00
CA PRO A 69 -0.60 -4.18 13.46
C PRO A 69 0.89 -4.16 13.85
N VAL A 70 1.69 -3.38 13.11
CA VAL A 70 3.05 -3.05 13.56
C VAL A 70 2.94 -1.81 14.43
N ASP A 71 3.67 -1.83 15.55
CA ASP A 71 3.79 -0.67 16.40
C ASP A 71 4.43 0.44 15.57
N TRP A 72 3.68 1.51 15.33
CA TRP A 72 4.07 2.57 14.40
C TRP A 72 5.23 3.45 14.88
N ARG A 73 5.89 3.03 15.96
CA ARG A 73 6.95 3.74 16.69
C ARG A 73 8.37 3.43 16.22
N TYR A 74 8.54 2.52 15.25
CA TYR A 74 9.86 2.09 14.74
C TYR A 74 10.04 2.36 13.25
#